data_AF-A0A937WUU2-F1
#
_entry.id   AF-A0A937WUU2-F1
#
_cell.length_a   1.000
_cell.length_b   1.000
_cell.length_c   1.000
_cell.angle_alpha   90.00
_cell.angle_beta   90.00
_cell.angle_gamma   90.00
#
_symmetry.space_group_name_H-M   'P 1'
#
loop_
_entity.id
_entity.type
_entity.pdbx_description
1 polymer ?
#
loop_
_entity_poly.entity_id
_entity_poly.type
_entity_poly.pdbx_seq_one_letter_code
_entity_poly.pdbx_strand_id
1 'polypeptide(L)'
;MKGPVTIHLHRRKRGKKPSDPYPAPNFWIRLLDRTAIVAGFIGPIMTLPQIGEIYYFHNAAGVSALSWGAFAVLDLPFILYGFVHKNTLIKITYIGWLVANTAVAVGAIIYQ
;
A
#
# COMPACT_ATOMS: atom_id res chain seq x y z
N MET A 1 -14.42 -61.97 20.71
CA MET A 1 -14.26 -60.73 21.49
C MET A 1 -13.30 -59.81 20.73
N LYS A 2 -13.79 -58.76 20.07
CA LYS A 2 -12.95 -57.76 19.37
C LYS A 2 -12.73 -56.59 20.32
N GLY A 3 -11.47 -56.35 20.70
CA GLY A 3 -11.09 -55.21 21.54
C GLY A 3 -11.35 -53.86 20.84
N PRO A 4 -11.48 -52.76 21.59
CA PRO A 4 -11.83 -51.46 21.02
C PRO A 4 -10.67 -50.91 20.19
N VAL A 5 -10.98 -50.51 18.96
CA VAL A 5 -10.07 -49.82 18.05
C VAL A 5 -9.91 -48.38 18.53
N THR A 6 -8.75 -48.02 19.04
CA THR A 6 -8.40 -46.63 19.34
C THR A 6 -8.04 -45.90 18.05
N ILE A 7 -9.04 -45.24 17.45
CA ILE A 7 -8.84 -44.31 16.34
C ILE A 7 -8.11 -43.08 16.90
N HIS A 8 -6.78 -43.04 16.75
CA HIS A 8 -5.98 -41.86 17.06
C HIS A 8 -6.27 -40.75 16.04
N LEU A 9 -7.29 -39.94 16.34
CA LEU A 9 -7.70 -38.74 15.60
C LEU A 9 -6.61 -37.66 15.66
N HIS A 10 -5.60 -37.76 14.79
CA HIS A 10 -4.60 -36.71 14.52
C HIS A 10 -5.18 -35.52 13.73
N ARG A 11 -6.43 -35.10 13.99
CA ARG A 11 -7.20 -34.16 13.14
C ARG A 11 -7.25 -32.72 13.65
N ARG A 12 -6.36 -32.29 14.55
CA ARG A 12 -6.33 -30.91 15.08
C ARG A 12 -4.95 -30.23 15.14
N LYS A 13 -4.04 -30.52 14.21
CA LYS A 13 -2.75 -29.79 14.12
C LYS A 13 -2.65 -28.75 13.00
N ARG A 14 -3.73 -28.51 12.24
CA ARG A 14 -3.81 -27.42 11.25
C ARG A 14 -5.09 -26.60 11.43
N GLY A 15 -5.34 -26.15 12.66
CA GLY A 15 -6.14 -24.95 12.81
C GLY A 15 -5.31 -23.80 12.25
N LYS A 16 -5.74 -23.17 11.15
CA LYS A 16 -5.21 -21.86 10.76
C LYS A 16 -5.17 -21.03 12.04
N LYS A 17 -3.97 -20.62 12.49
CA LYS A 17 -3.88 -19.63 13.57
C LYS A 17 -4.79 -18.48 13.11
N PRO A 18 -5.79 -18.06 13.90
CA PRO A 18 -6.54 -16.88 13.55
C PRO A 18 -5.52 -15.78 13.32
N SER A 19 -5.60 -15.09 12.18
CA SER A 19 -4.83 -13.86 11.95
C SER A 19 -4.95 -13.02 13.21
N ASP A 20 -3.82 -12.66 13.82
CA ASP A 20 -3.82 -12.00 15.13
C ASP A 20 -4.87 -10.86 15.12
N PRO A 21 -5.78 -10.82 16.09
CA PRO A 21 -6.85 -9.82 16.08
C PRO A 21 -6.22 -8.43 16.07
N TYR A 22 -6.62 -7.60 15.11
CA TYR A 22 -6.27 -6.19 15.14
C TYR A 22 -7.05 -5.52 16.28
N PRO A 23 -6.41 -4.83 17.25
CA PRO A 23 -4.99 -4.48 17.32
C PRO A 23 -4.09 -5.57 17.95
N ALA A 24 -2.89 -5.76 17.37
CA ALA A 24 -1.93 -6.76 17.82
C ALA A 24 -1.49 -6.53 19.28
N PRO A 25 -1.27 -7.61 20.08
CA PRO A 25 -0.91 -7.50 21.49
C PRO A 25 0.48 -6.88 21.70
N ASN A 26 1.38 -7.02 20.73
CA ASN A 26 2.75 -6.53 20.81
C ASN A 26 2.82 -5.03 20.51
N PHE A 27 3.40 -4.26 21.43
CA PHE A 27 3.59 -2.82 21.30
C PHE A 27 4.25 -2.42 19.97
N TRP A 28 5.31 -3.14 19.57
CA TRP A 28 6.06 -2.87 18.34
C TRP A 28 5.23 -3.04 17.06
N ILE A 29 4.34 -4.03 17.02
CA ILE A 29 3.46 -4.27 15.87
C ILE A 29 2.42 -3.16 15.78
N ARG A 30 1.82 -2.77 16.90
CA ARG A 30 0.86 -1.67 16.96
C ARG A 30 1.48 -0.32 16.58
N LEU A 31 2.74 -0.09 16.97
CA LEU A 31 3.48 1.09 16.56
C LEU A 31 3.72 1.08 15.05
N LEU A 32 4.18 -0.03 14.50
CA LEU A 32 4.38 -0.21 13.06
C LEU A 32 3.09 0.05 12.28
N ASP A 33 1.96 -0.55 12.68
CA ASP A 33 0.66 -0.36 12.03
C ASP A 33 0.26 1.12 11.98
N ARG A 34 0.41 1.84 13.10
CA ARG A 34 0.11 3.28 13.16
C ARG A 34 1.05 4.09 12.27
N THR A 35 2.34 3.80 12.30
CA THR A 35 3.31 4.50 11.46
C THR A 35 3.10 4.24 9.98
N ALA A 36 2.72 3.02 9.60
CA ALA A 36 2.43 2.65 8.22
C ALA A 36 1.19 3.38 7.70
N ILE A 37 0.15 3.52 8.54
CA ILE A 37 -1.02 4.33 8.21
C ILE A 37 -0.60 5.77 7.95
N VAL A 38 0.13 6.39 8.90
CA VAL A 38 0.57 7.78 8.78
C VAL A 38 1.46 7.98 7.55
N ALA A 39 2.44 7.11 7.32
CA ALA A 39 3.33 7.17 6.18
C ALA A 39 2.58 7.03 4.84
N GLY A 40 1.56 6.16 4.78
CA GLY A 40 0.72 5.98 3.60
C GLY A 40 -0.02 7.25 3.19
N PHE A 41 -0.39 8.11 4.14
CA PHE A 41 -0.99 9.42 3.85
C PHE A 41 0.04 10.51 3.61
N ILE A 42 1.10 10.57 4.41
CA ILE A 42 2.13 11.61 4.30
C ILE A 42 2.90 11.50 2.98
N GLY A 43 3.17 10.29 2.50
CA GLY A 43 3.94 10.06 1.27
C GLY A 43 3.40 10.85 0.06
N PRO A 44 2.15 10.61 -0.37
CA PRO A 44 1.54 11.38 -1.45
C PRO A 44 1.48 12.89 -1.17
N ILE A 45 1.23 13.31 0.07
CA ILE A 45 1.19 14.74 0.43
C ILE A 45 2.56 15.40 0.22
N MET A 46 3.65 14.68 0.48
CA MET A 46 5.01 15.19 0.28
C MET A 46 5.39 15.36 -1.20
N THR A 47 4.53 14.94 -2.14
CA THR A 47 4.69 15.28 -3.57
C THR A 47 4.13 16.65 -3.93
N LEU A 48 3.32 17.27 -3.05
CA LEU A 48 2.74 18.60 -3.30
C LEU A 48 3.78 19.69 -3.60
N PRO A 49 4.95 19.76 -2.93
CA PRO A 49 5.99 20.71 -3.31
C PRO A 49 6.51 20.49 -4.73
N GLN A 50 6.69 19.24 -5.16
CA GLN A 50 7.12 18.91 -6.53
C GLN A 50 6.08 19.33 -7.56
N ILE A 51 4.79 19.09 -7.27
CA ILE A 51 3.68 19.56 -8.11
C ILE A 51 3.67 21.10 -8.14
N GLY A 52 3.86 21.75 -7.00
CA GLY A 52 3.97 23.21 -6.92
C GLY A 52 5.10 23.77 -7.77
N GLU A 53 6.29 23.14 -7.73
CA GLU A 53 7.44 23.53 -8.57
C GLU A 53 7.09 23.51 -10.07
N ILE A 54 6.44 22.44 -10.50
CA ILE A 54 6.09 22.23 -11.90
C ILE A 54 4.97 23.19 -12.37
N TYR A 55 3.91 23.34 -11.59
CA TYR A 55 2.71 24.07 -12.04
C TYR A 55 2.74 25.57 -11.71
N TYR A 56 3.39 25.98 -10.62
CA TYR A 56 3.47 27.40 -10.24
C TYR A 56 4.71 28.08 -10.82
N PHE A 57 5.87 27.43 -10.77
CA PHE A 57 7.11 27.99 -11.30
C PHE A 57 7.39 27.59 -12.74
N HIS A 58 6.52 26.75 -13.34
CA HIS A 58 6.71 26.22 -14.70
C HIS A 58 8.08 25.57 -14.89
N ASN A 59 8.60 24.96 -13.82
CA ASN A 59 9.92 24.38 -13.80
C ASN A 59 9.82 22.87 -13.55
N ALA A 60 9.99 22.10 -14.61
CA ALA A 60 10.15 20.65 -14.54
C ALA A 60 11.60 20.20 -14.79
N ALA A 61 12.58 21.09 -14.65
CA ALA A 61 13.98 20.75 -14.92
C ALA A 61 14.45 19.60 -14.02
N GLY A 62 14.94 18.53 -14.64
CA GLY A 62 15.40 17.33 -13.94
C GLY A 62 14.29 16.36 -13.51
N VAL A 63 13.01 16.66 -13.79
CA VAL A 63 11.88 15.76 -13.52
C VAL A 63 11.66 14.83 -14.70
N SER A 64 11.85 13.52 -14.50
CA SER A 64 11.63 12.51 -15.54
C SER A 64 10.17 12.09 -15.63
N ALA A 65 9.44 12.60 -16.62
CA ALA A 65 8.06 12.20 -16.89
C ALA A 65 7.88 10.67 -17.05
N LEU A 66 8.86 10.01 -17.66
CA LEU A 66 8.86 8.56 -17.83
C LEU A 66 8.92 7.83 -16.48
N SER A 67 9.76 8.29 -15.55
CA SER A 67 9.90 7.68 -14.23
C SER A 67 8.62 7.85 -13.41
N TRP A 68 8.07 9.06 -13.35
CA TRP A 68 6.83 9.34 -12.62
C TRP A 68 5.62 8.64 -13.24
N GLY A 69 5.55 8.55 -14.57
CA GLY A 69 4.54 7.78 -15.28
C GLY A 69 4.66 6.27 -15.02
N ALA A 70 5.88 5.72 -14.97
CA ALA A 70 6.11 4.33 -14.63
C ALA A 70 5.66 4.02 -13.19
N PHE A 71 5.93 4.92 -12.23
CA PHE A 71 5.43 4.77 -10.85
C PHE A 71 3.90 4.76 -10.79
N ALA A 72 3.24 5.66 -11.53
CA ALA A 72 1.78 5.66 -11.64
C ALA A 72 1.24 4.31 -12.17
N VAL A 73 1.88 3.71 -13.18
CA VAL A 73 1.49 2.38 -13.70
C VAL A 73 1.73 1.29 -12.65
N LEU A 74 2.84 1.36 -11.90
CA LEU A 74 3.16 0.41 -10.83
C LEU A 74 2.22 0.50 -9.64
N ASP A 75 1.50 1.61 -9.44
CA ASP A 75 0.48 1.72 -8.42
C ASP A 75 -0.76 0.85 -8.73
N LEU A 76 -1.06 0.59 -10.01
CA LEU A 76 -2.27 -0.14 -10.44
C LEU A 76 -2.38 -1.56 -9.84
N PRO A 77 -1.33 -2.42 -9.87
CA PRO A 77 -1.36 -3.71 -9.18
C PRO A 77 -1.68 -3.61 -7.69
N PHE A 78 -1.14 -2.59 -6.99
CA PHE A 78 -1.37 -2.43 -5.55
C PHE A 78 -2.79 -1.94 -5.24
N ILE A 79 -3.35 -1.07 -6.08
CA ILE A 79 -4.75 -0.68 -5.99
C ILE A 79 -5.65 -1.90 -6.15
N LEU A 80 -5.42 -2.70 -7.20
CA LEU A 80 -6.16 -3.94 -7.44
C LEU A 80 -6.02 -4.92 -6.26
N TYR A 81 -4.81 -5.06 -5.73
CA TYR A 81 -4.55 -5.86 -4.54
C TYR A 81 -5.37 -5.39 -3.33
N GLY A 82 -5.43 -4.08 -3.10
CA GLY A 82 -6.23 -3.46 -2.03
C GLY A 82 -7.73 -3.72 -2.18
N PHE A 83 -8.25 -3.74 -3.41
CA PHE A 83 -9.64 -4.12 -3.69
C PHE A 83 -9.90 -5.60 -3.39
N VAL A 84 -9.05 -6.51 -3.90
CA VAL A 84 -9.20 -7.96 -3.72
C VAL A 84 -9.15 -8.36 -2.23
N HIS A 85 -8.22 -7.78 -1.47
CA HIS A 85 -8.02 -8.12 -0.06
C HIS A 85 -8.86 -7.27 0.91
N LYS A 86 -9.73 -6.40 0.38
CA LYS A 86 -10.56 -5.45 1.15
C LYS A 86 -9.76 -4.60 2.16
N ASN A 87 -8.49 -4.33 1.86
CA ASN A 87 -7.64 -3.50 2.70
C ASN A 87 -7.81 -2.02 2.31
N THR A 88 -8.60 -1.29 3.11
CA THR A 88 -8.90 0.12 2.88
C THR A 88 -7.65 1.00 2.89
N LEU A 89 -6.66 0.68 3.75
CA LEU A 89 -5.44 1.48 3.86
C LEU A 89 -4.61 1.41 2.57
N ILE A 90 -4.30 0.20 2.09
CA ILE A 90 -3.53 0.02 0.85
C ILE A 90 -4.24 0.70 -0.31
N LYS A 91 -5.56 0.50 -0.42
CA LYS A 91 -6.36 1.09 -1.50
C LYS A 91 -6.24 2.62 -1.53
N ILE A 92 -6.45 3.30 -0.40
CA ILE A 92 -6.42 4.78 -0.34
C ILE A 92 -5.01 5.30 -0.60
N THR A 93 -3.99 4.69 0.02
CA THR A 93 -2.58 5.08 -0.15
C THR A 93 -2.17 5.03 -1.61
N TYR A 94 -2.42 3.92 -2.31
CA TYR A 94 -1.98 3.77 -3.70
C TYR A 94 -2.85 4.54 -4.70
N ILE A 95 -4.13 4.81 -4.40
CA ILE A 95 -4.92 5.77 -5.18
C ILE A 95 -4.32 7.18 -5.05
N GLY A 96 -3.93 7.58 -3.84
CA GLY A 96 -3.26 8.86 -3.61
C GLY A 96 -1.95 8.98 -4.38
N TRP A 97 -1.11 7.93 -4.35
CA TRP A 97 0.11 7.84 -5.13
C TRP A 97 -0.14 7.91 -6.64
N LEU A 98 -1.15 7.18 -7.14
CA LEU A 98 -1.49 7.21 -8.56
C LEU A 98 -1.82 8.64 -9.02
N VAL A 99 -2.64 9.37 -8.25
CA VAL A 99 -3.01 10.76 -8.57
C VAL A 99 -1.79 11.67 -8.52
N ALA A 100 -0.98 11.59 -7.47
CA ALA A 100 0.23 12.39 -7.30
C ALA A 100 1.25 12.14 -8.43
N ASN A 101 1.59 10.87 -8.68
CA ASN A 101 2.54 10.45 -9.70
C ASN A 101 2.08 10.86 -11.09
N THR A 102 0.77 10.73 -11.39
CA THR A 102 0.21 11.17 -12.67
C THR A 102 0.27 12.69 -12.81
N ALA A 103 -0.04 13.45 -11.75
CA ALA A 103 0.05 14.91 -11.78
C ALA A 103 1.48 15.38 -12.07
N VAL A 104 2.48 14.78 -11.42
CA VAL A 104 3.90 15.08 -11.68
C VAL A 104 4.30 14.69 -13.10
N ALA A 105 3.91 13.51 -13.57
CA ALA A 105 4.24 13.05 -14.93
C ALA A 105 3.63 13.95 -16.01
N VAL A 106 2.35 14.31 -15.87
CA VAL A 106 1.66 15.21 -16.80
C VAL A 106 2.26 16.61 -16.77
N GLY A 107 2.50 17.15 -15.57
CA GLY A 107 3.12 18.46 -15.43
C GLY A 107 4.53 18.49 -16.03
N ALA A 108 5.31 17.43 -15.84
CA ALA A 108 6.64 17.31 -16.43
C ALA A 108 6.59 17.27 -17.96
N ILE A 109 5.57 16.68 -18.58
CA ILE A 109 5.41 16.71 -20.05
C ILE A 109 5.05 18.12 -20.56
N ILE A 110 4.25 18.86 -19.81
CA ILE A 110 3.74 20.18 -20.24
C ILE A 110 4.79 21.28 -20.05
N TYR A 111 5.55 21.23 -18.95
CA TYR A 111 6.47 22.30 -18.52
C TYR A 111 7.94 21.88 -18.57
N GLN A 112 8.28 20.89 -19.40
CA GLN A 112 9.67 20.47 -19.65
C GLN A 112 10.44 21.47 -20.51
#